data_AF-A0A920P946-F1
#
_entry.id   AF-A0A920P946-F1
#
_cell.length_a   1.000
_cell.length_b   1.000
_cell.length_c   1.000
_cell.angle_alpha   90.00
_cell.angle_beta   90.00
_cell.angle_gamma   90.00
#
_symmetry.space_group_name_H-M   'P 1'
#
loop_
_entity.id
_entity.type
_entity.pdbx_description
1 polymer ?
#
loop_
_entity_poly.entity_id
_entity_poly.type
_entity_poly.pdbx_seq_one_letter_code
_entity_poly.pdbx_strand_id
1 'polypeptide(L)'
;MADNDTQRQLPLHGLRVLDATHIVAGPFCSLILADMGAEVIKIERPLSGDLVRGRGPFIKNEKGDEVSSRYLGINRNKKSVTLDLRNTKCKGSV
;
A
#
# COMPACT_ATOMS: atom_id res chain seq x y z
N MET A 1 -26.81 -19.97 -24.92
CA MET A 1 -25.54 -19.26 -25.22
C MET A 1 -24.81 -19.18 -23.90
N ALA A 2 -23.78 -19.99 -23.69
CA ALA A 2 -23.16 -20.18 -22.39
C ALA A 2 -22.48 -18.87 -21.93
N ASP A 3 -22.92 -18.37 -20.78
CA ASP A 3 -22.36 -17.25 -20.06
C ASP A 3 -21.01 -17.69 -19.48
N ASN A 4 -19.94 -17.50 -20.25
CA ASN A 4 -18.58 -17.86 -19.85
C ASN A 4 -17.89 -16.62 -19.27
N ASP A 5 -18.50 -16.03 -18.23
CA ASP A 5 -17.88 -15.02 -17.39
C ASP A 5 -16.82 -15.69 -16.52
N THR A 6 -15.74 -16.14 -17.17
CA THR A 6 -14.50 -16.42 -16.47
C THR A 6 -14.05 -15.07 -15.92
N GLN A 7 -14.39 -14.79 -14.65
CA GLN A 7 -13.91 -13.62 -13.90
C GLN A 7 -12.47 -13.32 -14.34
N ARG A 8 -12.29 -12.29 -15.17
CA ARG A 8 -10.97 -11.96 -15.69
C ARG A 8 -10.13 -11.46 -14.53
N GLN A 9 -9.38 -12.38 -13.95
CA GLN A 9 -8.41 -12.06 -12.92
C GLN A 9 -7.37 -11.13 -13.53
N LEU A 10 -7.01 -10.09 -12.76
CA LEU A 10 -5.95 -9.17 -13.17
C LEU A 10 -4.61 -9.93 -13.26
N PRO A 11 -3.64 -9.45 -14.07
CA PRO A 11 -2.44 -10.22 -14.42
C PRO A 11 -1.57 -10.71 -13.24
N LEU A 12 -1.64 -10.04 -12.08
CA LEU A 12 -0.89 -10.41 -10.87
C LEU A 12 -1.80 -10.90 -9.73
N HIS A 13 -3.03 -11.30 -10.05
CA HIS A 13 -3.93 -11.88 -9.07
C HIS A 13 -3.28 -13.10 -8.37
N GLY A 14 -3.49 -13.21 -7.06
CA GLY A 14 -2.94 -14.29 -6.24
C GLY A 14 -1.50 -14.04 -5.76
N LEU A 15 -0.80 -13.03 -6.28
CA LEU A 15 0.50 -12.62 -5.74
C LEU A 15 0.33 -11.73 -4.51
N ARG A 16 1.16 -11.96 -3.49
CA ARG A 16 1.28 -11.11 -2.31
C ARG A 16 2.65 -10.45 -2.28
N VAL A 17 2.68 -9.14 -2.09
CA VAL A 17 3.90 -8.32 -2.07
C VAL A 17 3.99 -7.57 -0.75
N LEU A 18 5.12 -7.71 -0.05
CA LEU A 18 5.46 -6.87 1.09
C LEU A 18 6.24 -5.65 0.61
N ASP A 19 5.62 -4.47 0.68
CA ASP A 19 6.21 -3.20 0.28
C ASP A 19 6.84 -2.49 1.48
N ALA A 20 8.15 -2.70 1.67
CA ALA A 20 8.96 -2.00 2.68
C ALA A 20 9.62 -0.73 2.13
N THR A 21 9.14 -0.20 1.00
CA THR A 21 9.72 0.98 0.36
C THR A 21 9.09 2.29 0.86
N HIS A 22 9.77 3.40 0.58
CA HIS A 22 9.39 4.73 1.05
C HIS A 22 9.47 5.80 -0.04
N ILE A 23 8.81 6.93 0.22
CA ILE A 23 8.93 8.18 -0.54
C ILE A 23 8.29 8.12 -1.93
N VAL A 24 8.98 7.69 -3.00
CA VAL A 24 8.43 7.80 -4.37
C VAL A 24 8.73 6.59 -5.23
N ALA A 25 10.00 6.29 -5.53
CA ALA A 25 10.34 5.29 -6.56
C ALA A 25 9.83 3.88 -6.24
N GLY A 26 10.08 3.40 -5.02
CA GLY A 26 9.58 2.10 -4.57
C GLY A 26 8.06 2.06 -4.48
N PRO A 27 7.39 3.03 -3.82
CA PRO A 27 5.94 3.07 -3.78
C PRO A 27 5.28 3.12 -5.16
N PHE A 28 5.90 3.79 -6.14
CA PHE A 28 5.41 3.82 -7.51
C PHE A 28 5.52 2.45 -8.20
N CYS A 29 6.62 1.73 -8.00
CA CYS A 29 6.77 0.36 -8.50
C CYS A 29 5.70 -0.58 -7.93
N SER A 30 5.57 -0.63 -6.60
CA SER A 30 4.59 -1.51 -5.94
C SER A 30 3.14 -1.06 -6.18
N LEU A 31 2.91 0.21 -6.48
CA LEU A 31 1.61 0.70 -6.93
C LEU A 31 1.21 0.05 -8.27
N ILE A 32 2.11 -0.02 -9.24
CA ILE A 32 1.83 -0.69 -10.52
C ILE A 32 1.48 -2.16 -10.29
N LEU A 33 2.17 -2.83 -9.37
CA LEU A 33 1.85 -4.22 -9.02
C LEU A 33 0.44 -4.35 -8.41
N ALA A 34 0.06 -3.43 -7.53
CA ALA A 34 -1.27 -3.39 -6.94
C ALA A 34 -2.36 -3.12 -8.00
N ASP A 35 -2.11 -2.18 -8.92
CA ASP A 35 -3.02 -1.87 -10.03
C ASP A 35 -3.19 -3.06 -10.99
N MET A 36 -2.17 -3.92 -11.10
CA MET A 36 -2.22 -5.19 -11.85
C MET A 36 -2.78 -6.37 -11.03
N GLY A 37 -3.32 -6.12 -9.82
CA GLY A 37 -4.07 -7.10 -9.04
C GLY A 37 -3.29 -7.85 -7.96
N ALA A 38 -2.03 -7.51 -7.69
CA ALA A 38 -1.31 -8.08 -6.57
C ALA A 38 -1.86 -7.56 -5.23
N GLU A 39 -1.88 -8.41 -4.21
CA GLU A 39 -2.11 -7.97 -2.83
C GLU A 39 -0.83 -7.32 -2.29
N VAL A 40 -0.77 -6.00 -2.35
CA VAL A 40 0.36 -5.23 -1.85
C VAL A 40 0.10 -4.77 -0.42
N ILE A 41 0.96 -5.15 0.51
CA ILE A 41 0.93 -4.78 1.92
C ILE A 41 2.10 -3.86 2.21
N LYS A 42 1.83 -2.57 2.39
CA LYS A 42 2.83 -1.58 2.76
C LYS A 42 3.20 -1.74 4.23
N ILE A 43 4.49 -1.91 4.49
CA ILE A 43 5.05 -1.99 5.84
C ILE A 43 5.56 -0.62 6.24
N GLU A 44 4.97 -0.04 7.28
CA GLU A 44 5.27 1.33 7.69
C GLU A 44 5.79 1.42 9.12
N ARG A 45 6.42 2.56 9.43
CA ARG A 45 6.88 2.83 10.79
C ARG A 45 5.69 3.06 11.71
N PRO A 46 5.69 2.49 12.93
CA PRO A 46 4.68 2.84 13.94
C PRO A 46 4.61 4.35 14.17
N LEU A 47 3.40 4.85 14.43
CA LEU A 47 3.05 6.25 14.71
C LEU A 47 3.27 7.24 13.56
N SER A 48 4.37 7.13 12.82
CA SER A 48 4.81 8.11 11.81
C SER A 48 4.49 7.71 10.37
N GLY A 49 4.41 6.40 10.10
CA GLY A 49 4.19 5.87 8.76
C GLY A 49 5.33 6.20 7.77
N ASP A 50 4.99 6.25 6.49
CA ASP A 50 5.84 6.83 5.43
C ASP A 50 5.96 8.35 5.60
N LEU A 51 7.17 8.90 5.42
CA LEU A 51 7.46 10.33 5.53
C LEU A 51 6.56 11.19 4.63
N VAL A 52 6.14 10.65 3.49
CA VAL A 52 5.25 11.37 2.55
C VAL A 52 3.86 11.64 3.14
N ARG A 53 3.40 10.89 4.15
CA ARG A 53 2.10 11.15 4.82
C ARG A 53 2.02 12.54 5.43
N GLY A 54 3.15 13.06 5.94
CA GLY A 54 3.27 14.41 6.51
C GLY A 54 3.70 15.48 5.50
N ARG A 55 3.72 15.18 4.20
CA ARG A 55 4.11 16.13 3.15
C ARG A 55 2.88 16.56 2.36
N GLY A 56 2.62 17.86 2.33
CA GLY A 56 1.53 18.43 1.54
C GLY A 56 1.72 18.25 0.02
N PRO A 57 0.71 18.64 -0.77
CA PRO A 57 -0.54 19.28 -0.32
C PRO A 57 -1.49 18.30 0.38
N PHE A 58 -2.28 18.81 1.32
CA PHE A 58 -3.25 18.03 2.09
C PHE A 58 -4.65 18.17 1.52
N ILE A 59 -5.39 17.06 1.49
CA ILE A 59 -6.80 17.00 1.12
C ILE A 59 -7.57 16.75 2.42
N LYS A 60 -8.63 17.54 2.65
CA LYS A 60 -9.55 17.37 3.78
C LYS A 60 -10.74 16.54 3.36
N ASN A 61 -11.13 15.56 4.17
CA ASN A 61 -12.42 14.91 4.02
C ASN A 61 -13.54 15.74 4.70
N GLU A 62 -14.80 15.30 4.55
CA GLU A 62 -15.97 15.96 5.17
C GLU A 62 -15.92 16.00 6.70
N LYS A 63 -15.15 15.09 7.33
CA LYS A 63 -14.95 15.01 8.78
C LYS A 63 -13.82 15.92 9.26
N GLY A 64 -13.11 16.59 8.35
CA GLY A 64 -11.98 17.48 8.64
C GLY A 64 -10.63 16.76 8.74
N ASP A 65 -10.56 15.44 8.52
CA ASP A 65 -9.30 14.70 8.52
C ASP A 65 -8.46 15.10 7.29
N GLU A 66 -7.18 15.37 7.52
CA GLU A 66 -6.22 15.70 6.46
C GLU A 66 -5.41 14.48 6.04
N VAL A 67 -5.28 14.29 4.72
CA VAL A 67 -4.41 13.28 4.14
C VAL A 67 -3.54 13.88 3.05
N SER A 68 -2.27 13.49 3.01
CA SER A 68 -1.36 13.90 1.93
C SER A 68 -1.86 13.37 0.58
N SER A 69 -2.13 14.29 -0.35
CA SER A 69 -2.40 13.96 -1.76
C SER A 69 -1.26 13.16 -2.40
N ARG A 70 -0.02 13.45 -2.02
CA ARG A 70 1.16 12.72 -2.50
C ARG A 70 1.14 11.28 -2.01
N TYR A 71 0.77 11.05 -0.75
CA TYR A 71 0.62 9.69 -0.22
C TYR A 71 -0.44 8.91 -0.98
N LEU A 72 -1.61 9.52 -1.22
CA LEU A 72 -2.71 8.90 -1.97
C LEU A 72 -2.30 8.56 -3.41
N GLY A 73 -1.60 9.46 -4.08
CA GLY A 73 -1.21 9.31 -5.49
C GLY A 73 -0.31 8.10 -5.78
N ILE A 74 0.46 7.63 -4.80
CA ILE A 74 1.45 6.55 -4.97
C ILE A 74 1.21 5.32 -4.10
N ASN A 75 0.11 5.28 -3.33
CA ASN A 75 -0.21 4.15 -2.45
C ASN A 75 -1.67 3.66 -2.54
N ARG A 76 -2.43 4.10 -3.55
CA ARG A 76 -3.75 3.48 -3.85
C ARG A 76 -3.61 1.98 -4.08
N ASN A 77 -4.71 1.24 -3.89
CA ASN A 77 -4.80 -0.22 -4.01
C ASN A 77 -3.90 -1.05 -3.07
N LYS A 78 -3.14 -0.39 -2.18
CA LYS A 78 -2.33 -1.08 -1.16
C LYS A 78 -3.07 -1.16 0.18
N LYS A 79 -2.84 -2.25 0.90
CA LYS A 79 -3.10 -2.32 2.35
C LYS A 79 -1.91 -1.72 3.09
N SER A 80 -2.10 -1.31 4.34
CA SER A 80 -1.03 -0.75 5.17
C SER A 80 -1.07 -1.36 6.57
N VAL A 81 0.11 -1.70 7.09
CA VAL A 81 0.32 -2.12 8.47
C VAL A 81 1.59 -1.47 9.00
N THR A 82 1.59 -1.13 10.29
CA THR A 82 2.80 -0.66 10.96
C THR A 82 3.54 -1.82 11.62
N LEU A 83 4.86 -1.89 11.43
CA LEU A 83 5.71 -2.92 12.03
C LEU A 83 7.05 -2.31 12.48
N ASP A 84 7.47 -2.57 13.72
CA ASP A 84 8.81 -2.22 14.17
C ASP A 84 9.79 -3.37 13.93
N LEU A 85 10.57 -3.27 12.86
CA LEU A 85 11.59 -4.26 12.51
C LEU A 85 12.76 -4.32 13.51
N ARG A 86 12.85 -3.41 14.46
CA ARG A 86 13.84 -3.47 15.55
C ARG A 86 13.34 -4.33 16.71
N ASN A 87 12.02 -4.53 16.82
CA ASN A 87 11.43 -5.38 17.83
C ASN A 87 11.71 -6.85 17.47
N THR A 88 12.40 -7.56 18.36
CA THR A 88 12.75 -8.98 18.16
C THR A 88 11.52 -9.88 18.03
N LYS A 89 10.40 -9.51 18.67
CA LYS A 89 9.12 -10.24 18.53
C LYS A 89 8.59 -10.26 17.10
N CYS A 90 9.00 -9.29 16.26
CA CYS A 90 8.58 -9.19 14.87
C CYS A 90 9.44 -10.02 13.90
N LYS A 91 10.49 -10.71 14.39
CA LYS A 91 11.41 -11.51 13.58
C LYS A 91 11.31 -13.02 13.84
N GLY A 92 10.51 -13.42 14.82
CA GLY A 92 10.31 -14.83 15.13
C GLY A 92 9.58 -15.53 13.99
N SER A 93 10.14 -16.63 13.51
CA SER A 93 9.39 -17.63 12.75
C SER A 93 8.35 -18.24 13.71
N VAL A 94 7.09 -18.30 13.28
CA VAL A 94 6.09 -19.17 13.88
C VAL A 94 6.50 -20.62 13.65
#